data_AF-A0AAX0BSN0-F1
#
_entry.id   AF-A0AAX0BSN0-F1
#
_cell.length_a   1.000
_cell.length_b   1.000
_cell.length_c   1.000
_cell.angle_alpha   90.00
_cell.angle_beta   90.00
_cell.angle_gamma   90.00
#
_symmetry.space_group_name_H-M   'P 1'
#
loop_
_entity.id
_entity.type
_entity.pdbx_description
1 polymer ?
#
loop_
_entity_poly.entity_id
_entity_poly.type
_entity_poly.pdbx_seq_one_letter_code
_entity_poly.pdbx_strand_id
1 'polypeptide(L)'
;MYEKYLLQLEEAGKIRNLKERSINCYKNYVSYFLNYMEKHPEELTCQDVRDFLLAKKDDGLKATTLNLYNSAIRFFYQNVLHVLWDDITVPRMIIERKRSIGGTLVDLPIFLDN
;
A
#
# COMPACT_ATOMS: atom_id res chain seq x y z
N MET A 1 16.85 3.94 11.63
CA MET A 1 17.37 2.92 10.70
C MET A 1 16.89 3.15 9.26
N TYR A 2 15.61 3.42 9.02
CA TYR A 2 15.06 3.53 7.65
C TYR A 2 15.07 4.94 7.03
N GLU A 3 15.74 5.91 7.64
CA GLU A 3 15.67 7.33 7.23
C GLU A 3 16.12 7.56 5.78
N LYS A 4 17.20 6.90 5.35
CA LYS A 4 17.67 6.92 3.96
C LYS A 4 16.56 6.54 2.96
N TYR A 5 15.85 5.46 3.24
CA TYR A 5 14.78 4.93 2.39
C TYR A 5 13.55 5.85 2.36
N LEU A 6 13.22 6.47 3.50
CA LEU A 6 12.11 7.43 3.58
C LEU A 6 12.43 8.76 2.88
N LEU A 7 13.69 9.18 2.86
CA LEU A 7 14.15 10.33 2.07
C LEU A 7 14.03 10.04 0.56
N GLN A 8 14.48 8.87 0.12
CA GLN A 8 14.33 8.45 -1.28
C GLN A 8 12.86 8.35 -1.71
N LEU A 9 11.99 7.86 -0.83
CA LEU A 9 10.54 7.86 -1.07
C LEU A 9 9.99 9.28 -1.25
N GLU A 10 10.45 10.21 -0.43
CA GLU A 10 10.05 11.62 -0.53
C GLU A 10 10.53 12.26 -1.83
N GLU A 11 11.77 12.03 -2.23
CA GLU A 11 12.33 12.50 -3.51
C GLU A 11 11.56 11.91 -4.70
N ALA A 12 11.32 10.61 -4.70
CA ALA A 12 10.53 9.94 -5.73
C ALA A 12 9.10 10.49 -5.82
N GLY A 13 8.50 10.81 -4.66
CA GLY A 13 7.18 11.45 -4.60
C GLY A 13 7.18 12.86 -5.18
N LYS A 14 8.20 13.67 -4.86
CA LYS A 14 8.35 15.05 -5.36
C LYS A 14 8.55 15.08 -6.88
N ILE A 15 9.41 14.22 -7.44
CA ILE A 15 9.66 14.12 -8.89
C ILE A 15 8.35 13.80 -9.65
N ARG A 16 7.43 13.08 -9.01
CA ARG A 16 6.13 12.70 -9.57
C ARG A 16 5.02 13.73 -9.31
N ASN A 17 5.35 14.88 -8.74
CA ASN A 17 4.40 15.92 -8.35
C ASN A 17 3.31 15.40 -7.39
N LEU A 18 3.63 14.43 -6.53
CA LEU A 18 2.72 14.03 -5.47
C LEU A 18 2.54 15.18 -4.48
N LYS A 19 1.32 15.37 -4.00
CA LYS A 19 1.03 16.31 -2.91
C LYS A 19 1.83 15.92 -1.68
N GLU A 20 2.38 16.90 -0.97
CA GLU A 20 3.15 16.69 0.27
C GLU A 20 2.38 15.83 1.28
N ARG A 21 1.08 16.07 1.43
CA ARG A 21 0.20 15.24 2.28
C ARG A 21 0.23 13.75 1.89
N SER A 22 0.23 13.43 0.60
CA SER A 22 0.30 12.05 0.12
C SER A 22 1.66 11.43 0.41
N ILE A 23 2.74 12.19 0.21
CA ILE A 23 4.11 11.75 0.54
C ILE A 23 4.22 11.42 2.02
N ASN A 24 3.73 12.31 2.89
CA ASN A 24 3.73 12.09 4.34
C ASN A 24 2.90 10.86 4.73
N CYS A 25 1.73 10.67 4.11
CA CYS A 25 0.96 9.44 4.30
C CYS A 25 1.75 8.19 3.90
N TYR A 26 2.43 8.20 2.75
CA TYR A 26 3.22 7.06 2.30
C TYR A 26 4.40 6.77 3.24
N LYS A 27 5.14 7.81 3.67
CA LYS A 27 6.21 7.65 4.67
C LYS A 27 5.69 7.01 5.96
N ASN A 28 4.51 7.41 6.43
CA ASN A 28 3.92 6.84 7.64
C ASN A 28 3.58 5.35 7.47
N TYR A 29 2.91 4.98 6.38
CA TYR A 29 2.55 3.58 6.12
C TYR A 29 3.76 2.69 5.90
N VAL A 30 4.76 3.16 5.14
CA VAL A 30 6.00 2.43 4.88
C VAL A 30 6.84 2.32 6.15
N SER A 31 6.99 3.39 6.93
CA SER A 31 7.71 3.35 8.21
C SER A 31 7.08 2.33 9.16
N TYR A 32 5.75 2.31 9.27
CA TYR A 32 5.06 1.30 10.08
C TYR A 32 5.33 -0.12 9.60
N PHE A 33 5.25 -0.36 8.28
CA PHE A 33 5.55 -1.66 7.69
C PHE A 33 7.00 -2.11 7.95
N LEU A 34 7.98 -1.23 7.75
CA LEU A 34 9.40 -1.54 7.97
C LEU A 34 9.69 -1.84 9.45
N ASN A 35 9.07 -1.09 10.37
CA ASN A 35 9.19 -1.37 11.80
C ASN A 35 8.50 -2.68 12.20
N TYR A 36 7.41 -3.06 11.52
CA TYR A 36 6.74 -4.34 11.77
C TYR A 36 7.56 -5.55 11.29
N MET A 37 8.22 -5.42 10.14
CA MET A 37 9.00 -6.53 9.57
C MET A 37 10.30 -6.80 10.30
N GLU A 38 10.93 -5.76 10.88
CA GLU A 38 12.25 -5.84 11.53
C GLU A 38 13.34 -6.48 10.65
N LYS A 39 13.20 -6.36 9.32
CA LYS A 39 14.12 -6.88 8.30
C LYS A 39 14.82 -5.76 7.55
N HIS A 40 15.95 -6.07 6.94
CA HIS A 40 16.60 -5.12 6.04
C HIS A 40 15.72 -4.90 4.79
N PRO A 41 15.52 -3.66 4.32
CA PRO A 41 14.58 -3.41 3.21
C PRO A 41 14.91 -4.15 1.91
N GLU A 42 16.18 -4.49 1.70
CA GLU A 42 16.67 -5.24 0.52
C GLU A 42 16.34 -6.74 0.57
N GLU A 43 16.00 -7.28 1.74
CA GLU A 43 15.59 -8.68 1.91
C GLU A 43 14.07 -8.87 1.83
N LEU A 44 13.32 -7.76 1.73
CA LEU A 44 11.87 -7.80 1.73
C LEU A 44 11.32 -8.29 0.40
N THR A 45 10.36 -9.20 0.47
CA THR A 45 9.71 -9.82 -0.68
C THR A 45 8.23 -9.43 -0.79
N CYS A 46 7.62 -9.64 -1.95
CA CYS A 46 6.17 -9.49 -2.09
C CYS A 46 5.39 -10.39 -1.12
N GLN A 47 5.94 -11.56 -0.76
CA GLN A 47 5.32 -12.46 0.21
C GLN A 47 5.27 -11.84 1.61
N ASP A 48 6.33 -11.15 2.03
CA ASP A 48 6.35 -10.41 3.31
C ASP A 48 5.25 -9.35 3.36
N VAL A 49 5.02 -8.64 2.26
CA VAL A 49 3.93 -7.65 2.18
C VAL A 49 2.57 -8.32 2.26
N ARG A 50 2.38 -9.45 1.57
CA ARG A 50 1.14 -10.22 1.62
C ARG A 50 0.84 -10.66 3.05
N ASP A 51 1.82 -11.21 3.74
CA ASP A 51 1.65 -11.73 5.09
C ASP A 51 1.40 -10.59 6.10
N PHE A 52 2.08 -9.45 5.94
CA PHE A 52 1.77 -8.24 6.68
C PHE A 52 0.32 -7.78 6.47
N LEU A 53 -0.13 -7.65 5.21
CA LEU A 53 -1.49 -7.20 4.91
C LEU A 53 -2.55 -8.20 5.41
N LEU A 54 -2.25 -9.49 5.39
CA LEU A 54 -3.12 -10.55 5.91
C LEU A 54 -3.24 -10.44 7.44
N ALA A 55 -2.13 -10.32 8.15
CA ALA A 55 -2.14 -10.12 9.61
C ALA A 55 -2.95 -8.86 9.99
N LYS A 56 -2.75 -7.76 9.26
CA LYS A 56 -3.50 -6.52 9.47
C LYS A 56 -4.99 -6.67 9.15
N LYS A 57 -5.35 -7.49 8.17
CA LYS A 57 -6.74 -7.82 7.87
C LYS A 57 -7.38 -8.62 9.01
N ASP A 58 -6.65 -9.58 9.57
CA ASP A 58 -7.12 -10.39 10.69
C ASP A 58 -7.25 -9.56 11.99
N ASP A 59 -6.45 -8.51 12.15
CA ASP A 59 -6.61 -7.47 13.18
C ASP A 59 -7.89 -6.60 12.99
N GLY A 60 -8.64 -6.79 11.90
CA GLY A 60 -9.88 -6.07 11.61
C GLY A 60 -9.71 -4.73 10.90
N LEU A 61 -8.55 -4.47 10.28
CA LEU A 61 -8.38 -3.25 9.47
C LEU A 61 -9.31 -3.27 8.25
N LYS A 62 -9.88 -2.10 7.95
CA LYS A 62 -10.76 -1.92 6.79
C LYS A 62 -9.98 -2.11 5.49
N ALA A 63 -10.63 -2.70 4.48
CA ALA A 63 -10.08 -2.86 3.13
C ALA A 63 -9.57 -1.53 2.54
N THR A 64 -10.21 -0.40 2.85
CA THR A 64 -9.75 0.94 2.46
C THR A 64 -8.36 1.26 3.00
N THR A 65 -8.11 0.98 4.28
CA THR A 65 -6.84 1.26 4.95
C THR A 65 -5.76 0.31 4.45
N LEU A 66 -6.11 -0.97 4.28
CA LEU A 66 -5.20 -1.97 3.72
C LEU A 66 -4.81 -1.64 2.28
N ASN A 67 -5.71 -1.08 1.47
CA ASN A 67 -5.36 -0.58 0.13
C ASN A 67 -4.46 0.66 0.17
N LEU A 68 -4.51 1.49 1.23
CA LEU A 68 -3.56 2.58 1.43
C LEU A 68 -2.17 2.05 1.77
N TYR A 69 -2.08 1.03 2.65
CA TYR A 69 -0.83 0.32 2.90
C TYR A 69 -0.27 -0.29 1.61
N ASN A 70 -1.08 -1.07 0.88
CA ASN A 70 -0.69 -1.69 -0.38
C ASN A 70 -0.14 -0.65 -1.37
N SER A 71 -0.85 0.47 -1.57
CA SER A 71 -0.41 1.52 -2.51
C SER A 71 0.89 2.19 -2.08
N ALA A 72 1.06 2.49 -0.79
CA ALA A 72 2.29 3.08 -0.26
C ALA A 72 3.50 2.11 -0.36
N ILE A 73 3.29 0.84 -0.01
CA ILE A 73 4.34 -0.19 -0.06
C ILE A 73 4.70 -0.53 -1.50
N ARG A 74 3.72 -0.64 -2.41
CA ARG A 74 3.98 -0.79 -3.85
C ARG A 74 4.84 0.35 -4.38
N PHE A 75 4.47 1.59 -4.05
CA PHE A 75 5.24 2.76 -4.46
C PHE A 75 6.68 2.67 -3.97
N PHE A 76 6.88 2.29 -2.71
CA PHE A 76 8.21 2.09 -2.12
C PHE A 76 9.02 1.00 -2.85
N TYR A 77 8.43 -0.17 -3.10
CA TYR A 77 9.11 -1.28 -3.78
C TYR A 77 9.56 -0.89 -5.18
N GLN A 78 8.67 -0.27 -5.96
CA GLN A 78 8.96 0.05 -7.35
C GLN A 78 9.92 1.25 -7.51
N ASN A 79 9.81 2.26 -6.64
CA ASN A 79 10.51 3.54 -6.84
C ASN A 79 11.72 3.73 -5.94
N VAL A 80 11.86 2.94 -4.86
CA VAL A 80 13.00 3.04 -3.93
C VAL A 80 13.82 1.76 -3.91
N LEU A 81 13.17 0.60 -3.77
CA LEU A 81 13.89 -0.68 -3.77
C LEU A 81 14.20 -1.21 -5.17
N HIS A 82 13.51 -0.69 -6.19
CA HIS A 82 13.58 -1.17 -7.58
C HIS A 82 13.27 -2.67 -7.72
N VAL A 83 12.38 -3.17 -6.86
CA VAL A 83 11.89 -4.56 -6.87
C VAL A 83 10.61 -4.64 -7.70
N LEU A 84 10.50 -5.69 -8.53
CA LEU A 84 9.29 -5.96 -9.29
C LEU A 84 8.13 -6.29 -8.34
N TRP A 85 7.00 -5.63 -8.56
CA TRP A 85 5.79 -5.86 -7.79
C TRP A 85 4.96 -6.98 -8.43
N ASP A 86 4.56 -7.96 -7.62
CA ASP A 86 3.68 -9.04 -8.05
C ASP A 86 2.24 -8.80 -7.56
N ASP A 87 1.38 -8.40 -8.51
CA ASP A 87 -0.04 -8.16 -8.29
C ASP A 87 -0.85 -9.42 -7.96
N ILE A 88 -0.34 -10.60 -8.33
CA ILE A 88 -0.97 -11.89 -8.00
C ILE A 88 -0.70 -12.21 -6.53
N THR A 89 0.55 -12.00 -6.08
CA THR A 89 0.94 -12.23 -4.68
C THR A 89 0.34 -11.17 -3.74
N VAL A 90 0.33 -9.90 -4.14
CA VAL A 90 -0.15 -8.80 -3.28
C VAL A 90 -1.35 -8.09 -3.93
N PRO A 91 -2.53 -8.73 -3.97
CA PRO A 91 -3.70 -8.17 -4.62
C PRO A 91 -4.25 -6.99 -3.83
N ARG A 92 -4.87 -6.04 -4.55
CA ARG A 92 -5.72 -5.02 -3.92
C ARG A 92 -7.00 -5.65 -3.40
N MET A 93 -7.48 -5.12 -2.28
CA MET A 93 -8.69 -5.60 -1.64
C MET A 93 -9.91 -5.02 -2.32
N ILE A 94 -10.86 -5.90 -2.64
CA ILE A 94 -12.16 -5.53 -3.17
C ILE A 94 -12.93 -4.80 -2.07
N ILE A 95 -13.40 -3.60 -2.40
CA ILE A 95 -14.30 -2.83 -1.53
C ILE A 95 -15.69 -2.98 -2.13
N GLU A 96 -16.57 -3.68 -1.44
CA GLU A 96 -18.00 -3.65 -1.74
C GLU A 96 -18.53 -2.26 -1.38
N ARG A 97 -19.01 -1.53 -2.38
CA ARG A 97 -19.80 -0.33 -2.15
C ARG A 97 -21.20 -0.59 -2.65
N LYS A 98 -22.19 -0.32 -1.79
CA LYS A 98 -23.58 -0.19 -2.22
C LYS A 98 -23.70 1.04 -3.10
N ARG A 99 -23.82 0.82 -4.41
CA ARG A 99 -24.24 1.86 -5.34
C ARG A 99 -25.75 1.76 -5.48
N SER A 100 -26.45 2.87 -5.25
CA SER A 100 -27.85 2.98 -5.67
C SER A 100 -27.85 3.19 -7.18
N ILE A 101 -28.36 2.21 -7.91
CA ILE A 101 -28.62 2.33 -9.35
C ILE A 101 -30.14 2.24 -9.51
N GLY A 102 -30.77 3.35 -9.89
CA GLY A 102 -32.22 3.39 -10.11
C GLY A 102 -33.06 2.99 -8.88
N GLY A 103 -32.60 3.29 -7.66
CA GLY A 103 -33.34 2.98 -6.43
C GLY A 103 -33.13 1.56 -5.89
N THR A 104 -32.35 0.70 -6.56
CA THR A 104 -31.96 -0.62 -6.06
C THR A 104 -30.52 -0.58 -5.56
N LEU A 105 -30.28 -1.13 -4.36
CA LEU A 105 -28.93 -1.30 -3.81
C LEU A 105 -28.31 -2.56 -4.42
N VAL A 106 -27.24 -2.39 -5.21
CA VAL A 106 -26.44 -3.52 -5.70
C VAL A 106 -25.03 -3.45 -5.09
N ASP A 107 -24.53 -4.60 -4.64
CA ASP A 107 -23.16 -4.76 -4.19
C ASP A 107 -22.27 -4.98 -5.42
N LEU A 108 -21.46 -3.97 -5.78
CA LEU A 108 -20.52 -4.07 -6.89
C LEU A 108 -19.08 -3.96 -6.36
N PRO A 109 -18.19 -4.89 -6.73
CA PRO A 109 -16.77 -4.77 -6.40
C PRO A 109 -16.17 -3.57 -7.14
N ILE A 110 -15.57 -2.64 -6.40
CA ILE A 110 -14.77 -1.57 -7.03
C ILE A 110 -13.38 -2.11 -7.30
N PHE A 111 -13.10 -2.42 -8.57
CA PHE A 111 -11.74 -2.38 -9.09
C PHE A 111 -11.39 -0.89 -9.18
N LEU A 112 -10.58 -0.39 -8.24
CA LEU A 112 -9.98 0.93 -8.43
C LEU A 112 -8.99 0.73 -9.57
N ASP A 113 -9.39 1.09 -10.78
CA ASP A 113 -8.51 1.11 -11.93
C ASP A 113 -7.33 2.07 -11.67
N ASN A 114 -6.20 1.67 -12.24
CA ASN A 114 -4.83 2.20 -12.09
C ASN A 114 -4.71 3.73 -12.04
#